data_AF-A0A3M1JK06-F1
#
_entry.id   AF-A0A3M1JK06-F1
#
_cell.length_a   1.000
_cell.length_b   1.000
_cell.length_c   1.000
_cell.angle_alpha   90.00
_cell.angle_beta   90.00
_cell.angle_gamma   90.00
#
_symmetry.space_group_name_H-M   'P 1'
#
loop_
_entity.id
_entity.type
_entity.pdbx_description
1 polymer ?
#
loop_
_entity_poly.entity_id
_entity_poly.type
_entity_poly.pdbx_seq_one_letter_code
_entity_poly.pdbx_strand_id
1 'polypeptide(L)'
;MDKLTILGLTAALLTSFGGLPQTIKTLKTGKTRDLSFGMYLLLNLGVILWIIYGILKGDLPVIVANLLALLFLGTIFAVIVKNKIKGGED
;
A
#
# COMPACT_ATOMS: atom_id res chain seq x y z
N MET A 1 14.31 -8.48 21.18
CA MET A 1 13.52 -7.37 20.60
C MET A 1 12.60 -6.83 21.68
N ASP A 2 12.38 -5.52 21.70
CA ASP A 2 11.46 -4.90 22.67
C ASP A 2 10.00 -5.35 22.39
N LYS A 3 9.16 -5.42 23.42
CA LYS A 3 7.76 -5.87 23.32
C LYS A 3 6.93 -4.97 22.37
N LEU A 4 7.20 -3.67 22.36
CA LEU A 4 6.57 -2.70 21.47
C LEU A 4 6.93 -2.96 20.01
N THR A 5 8.20 -3.27 19.73
CA THR A 5 8.66 -3.68 18.39
C THR A 5 7.94 -4.94 17.90
N ILE A 6 7.78 -5.96 18.75
CA ILE A 6 7.06 -7.20 18.40
C ILE A 6 5.58 -6.91 18.08
N LEU A 7 4.93 -6.09 18.92
CA LEU A 7 3.55 -5.65 18.70
C LEU A 7 3.42 -4.90 17.37
N GLY A 8 4.31 -3.94 17.11
CA GLY A 8 4.32 -3.15 15.90
C GLY A 8 4.53 -3.99 14.63
N LEU A 9 5.46 -4.96 14.66
CA LEU A 9 5.67 -5.88 13.54
C LEU A 9 4.49 -6.83 13.33
N THR A 10 3.87 -7.30 14.40
CA THR A 10 2.64 -8.12 14.32
C THR A 10 1.50 -7.30 13.69
N ALA A 11 1.32 -6.05 14.11
CA ALA A 11 0.35 -5.15 13.52
C ALA A 11 0.63 -4.92 12.02
N ALA A 12 1.89 -4.65 11.67
CA ALA A 12 2.34 -4.48 10.29
C ALA A 12 2.00 -5.69 9.42
N LEU A 13 2.24 -6.92 9.91
CA LEU A 13 1.92 -8.15 9.20
C LEU A 13 0.41 -8.31 9.00
N LEU A 14 -0.39 -8.15 10.05
CA LEU A 14 -1.84 -8.32 9.96
C LEU A 14 -2.47 -7.33 8.98
N THR A 15 -2.10 -6.05 9.04
CA THR A 15 -2.62 -5.04 8.10
C THR A 15 -2.17 -5.30 6.66
N SER A 16 -0.92 -5.76 6.49
CA SER A 16 -0.37 -6.13 5.18
C SER A 16 -1.13 -7.29 4.55
N PHE A 17 -1.37 -8.37 5.31
CA PHE A 17 -2.17 -9.50 4.82
C PHE A 17 -3.62 -9.10 4.53
N GLY A 18 -4.17 -8.10 5.20
CA GLY A 18 -5.48 -7.53 4.87
C GLY A 18 -5.54 -6.88 3.47
N GLY A 19 -4.46 -6.25 3.03
CA GLY A 19 -4.36 -5.61 1.70
C GLY A 19 -4.04 -6.57 0.55
N LEU A 20 -3.52 -7.75 0.85
CA LEU A 20 -3.08 -8.74 -0.13
C LEU A 20 -4.26 -9.30 -1.00
N PRO A 21 -5.42 -9.71 -0.44
CA PRO A 21 -6.55 -10.20 -1.24
C PRO A 21 -7.02 -9.18 -2.28
N GLN A 22 -7.10 -7.90 -1.91
CA GLN A 22 -7.52 -6.84 -2.83
C GLN A 22 -6.49 -6.61 -3.94
N THR A 23 -5.20 -6.62 -3.61
CA THR A 23 -4.11 -6.51 -4.59
C THR A 23 -4.16 -7.65 -5.60
N ILE A 24 -4.32 -8.89 -5.14
CA ILE A 24 -4.47 -10.07 -6.00
C ILE A 24 -5.71 -9.94 -6.88
N LYS A 25 -6.85 -9.52 -6.33
CA LYS A 25 -8.10 -9.32 -7.09
C LYS A 25 -7.92 -8.30 -8.20
N THR A 26 -7.27 -7.17 -7.92
CA THR A 26 -6.99 -6.13 -8.93
C THR A 26 -6.05 -6.65 -10.01
N LEU A 27 -4.98 -7.36 -9.67
CA LEU A 27 -4.05 -7.95 -10.64
C LEU A 27 -4.72 -9.00 -11.54
N LYS A 28 -5.59 -9.85 -10.97
CA LYS A 28 -6.27 -10.91 -11.71
C LYS A 28 -7.37 -10.39 -12.62
N THR A 29 -8.18 -9.45 -12.13
CA THR A 29 -9.37 -8.99 -12.86
C THR A 29 -9.09 -7.80 -13.76
N GLY A 30 -8.06 -7.00 -13.42
CA GLY A 30 -7.81 -5.71 -14.06
C GLY A 30 -8.93 -4.69 -13.88
N LYS A 31 -10.01 -5.00 -13.14
CA LYS A 31 -11.17 -4.12 -12.99
C LYS A 31 -10.88 -3.06 -11.93
N THR A 32 -10.74 -1.82 -12.36
CA THR A 32 -10.40 -0.69 -11.48
C THR A 32 -11.42 0.45 -11.50
N ARG A 33 -12.53 0.30 -12.23
CA ARG A 33 -13.54 1.36 -12.40
C ARG A 33 -14.05 1.92 -11.08
N ASP A 34 -14.32 1.05 -10.12
CA ASP A 34 -14.86 1.45 -8.82
C ASP A 34 -13.76 1.88 -7.83
N LEU A 35 -12.49 1.92 -8.25
CA LEU A 35 -11.36 2.33 -7.42
C LEU A 35 -11.01 3.79 -7.65
N SER A 36 -11.00 4.58 -6.58
CA SER A 36 -10.69 6.02 -6.65
C SER A 36 -9.21 6.28 -6.96
N PHE A 37 -8.93 6.86 -8.13
CA PHE A 37 -7.58 7.29 -8.50
C PHE A 37 -6.94 8.22 -7.45
N GLY A 38 -7.69 9.24 -7.01
CA GLY A 38 -7.18 10.24 -6.06
C GLY A 38 -6.85 9.63 -4.70
N MET A 39 -7.67 8.69 -4.22
CA MET A 39 -7.42 7.97 -2.97
C MET A 39 -6.09 7.20 -3.04
N TYR A 40 -5.89 6.39 -4.08
CA TYR A 40 -4.66 5.62 -4.20
C TYR A 40 -3.43 6.49 -4.42
N LEU A 41 -3.54 7.61 -5.14
CA LEU A 41 -2.45 8.58 -5.27
C LEU A 41 -2.04 9.16 -3.91
N LEU A 42 -3.00 9.69 -3.15
CA LEU A 42 -2.73 10.30 -1.84
C LEU A 42 -2.20 9.28 -0.83
N LEU A 43 -2.75 8.06 -0.82
CA LEU A 43 -2.26 7.00 0.05
C LEU A 43 -0.81 6.61 -0.28
N ASN A 44 -0.45 6.47 -1.56
CA ASN A 44 0.92 6.18 -1.96
C ASN A 44 1.90 7.27 -1.52
N LEU A 45 1.55 8.55 -1.73
CA LEU A 45 2.35 9.67 -1.25
C LEU A 45 2.48 9.67 0.28
N GLY A 46 1.37 9.42 0.98
CA GLY A 46 1.33 9.35 2.44
C GLY A 46 2.24 8.25 2.99
N VAL A 47 2.20 7.03 2.45
CA VAL A 47 3.06 5.94 2.93
C VAL A 47 4.54 6.18 2.61
N ILE A 48 4.86 6.85 1.50
CA ILE A 48 6.25 7.29 1.20
C ILE A 48 6.73 8.26 2.29
N LEU A 49 5.91 9.24 2.66
CA LEU A 49 6.24 10.16 3.75
C LEU A 49 6.39 9.44 5.10
N TRP A 50 5.55 8.45 5.39
CA TRP A 50 5.68 7.62 6.60
C TRP A 50 6.95 6.76 6.61
N ILE A 51 7.39 6.24 5.47
CA ILE A 51 8.67 5.54 5.36
C ILE A 51 9.82 6.49 5.70
N ILE A 52 9.83 7.69 5.10
CA ILE A 52 10.83 8.72 5.37
C ILE A 52 10.83 9.07 6.87
N TYR A 53 9.65 9.32 7.44
CA TYR A 53 9.48 9.56 8.88
C TYR A 53 10.04 8.42 9.73
N GLY A 54 9.68 7.17 9.40
CA GLY A 54 10.14 5.99 10.14
C GLY A 54 11.65 5.84 10.11
N ILE A 55 12.29 6.08 8.96
CA ILE A 55 13.75 6.08 8.81
C ILE A 55 14.38 7.15 9.69
N LEU A 56 13.88 8.39 9.62
CA LEU A 56 14.38 9.50 10.44
C LEU A 56 14.17 9.25 11.95
N LYS A 57 13.12 8.50 12.31
CA LYS A 57 12.80 8.15 13.70
C LYS A 57 13.54 6.91 14.21
N GLY A 58 14.10 6.09 13.31
CA GLY A 58 14.64 4.77 13.65
C GLY A 58 13.57 3.74 14.05
N ASP A 59 12.33 3.91 13.58
CA ASP A 59 11.18 3.07 13.93
C ASP A 59 10.97 1.95 12.90
N LEU A 60 11.56 0.78 13.18
CA LEU A 60 11.51 -0.37 12.29
C LEU A 60 10.08 -0.86 12.00
N PRO A 61 9.17 -1.01 12.98
CA PRO A 61 7.77 -1.35 12.71
C PRO A 61 7.08 -0.40 11.72
N VAL A 62 7.24 0.92 11.88
CA VAL A 62 6.63 1.91 10.98
C VAL A 62 7.20 1.78 9.57
N ILE A 63 8.52 1.61 9.43
CA ILE A 63 9.16 1.43 8.12
C ILE A 63 8.61 0.18 7.42
N VAL A 64 8.60 -0.97 8.10
CA VAL A 64 8.15 -2.25 7.52
C VAL A 64 6.68 -2.20 7.13
N ALA A 65 5.82 -1.66 8.00
CA ALA A 65 4.39 -1.52 7.72
C ALA A 65 4.14 -0.70 6.45
N ASN A 66 4.80 0.45 6.31
CA ASN A 66 4.56 1.35 5.20
C ASN A 66 5.24 0.88 3.90
N LEU A 67 6.35 0.13 3.96
CA LEU A 67 6.92 -0.53 2.78
C LEU A 67 5.97 -1.59 2.20
N LEU A 68 5.36 -2.42 3.06
CA LEU A 68 4.37 -3.40 2.62
C LEU A 68 3.10 -2.72 2.09
N ALA A 69 2.65 -1.65 2.74
CA ALA A 69 1.54 -0.85 2.24
C ALA A 69 1.86 -0.23 0.86
N LEU A 70 3.04 0.33 0.67
CA LEU A 70 3.49 0.88 -0.61
C LEU A 70 3.55 -0.18 -1.70
N LEU A 71 4.01 -1.40 -1.39
CA LEU A 71 4.01 -2.52 -2.34
C LEU A 71 2.58 -2.80 -2.85
N PHE A 72 1.61 -2.93 -1.95
CA PHE A 72 0.23 -3.26 -2.32
C PHE A 72 -0.52 -2.10 -2.97
N LEU A 73 -0.51 -0.94 -2.33
CA LEU A 73 -1.18 0.27 -2.82
C LEU A 73 -0.54 0.77 -4.12
N GLY A 74 0.77 0.68 -4.25
CA GLY A 74 1.50 1.04 -5.46
C GLY A 74 1.19 0.10 -6.60
N THR A 75 1.10 -1.20 -6.33
CA THR A 75 0.67 -2.19 -7.33
C THR A 75 -0.74 -1.90 -7.84
N ILE A 76 -1.71 -1.68 -6.94
CA ILE A 76 -3.09 -1.34 -7.33
C ILE A 76 -3.11 -0.04 -8.12
N PHE A 77 -2.40 1.00 -7.65
CA PHE A 77 -2.33 2.28 -8.32
C PHE A 77 -1.73 2.18 -9.72
N ALA A 78 -0.69 1.36 -9.92
CA ALA A 78 -0.11 1.11 -11.23
C ALA A 78 -1.14 0.49 -12.21
N VAL A 79 -2.00 -0.41 -11.74
CA VAL A 79 -3.09 -0.95 -12.56
C VAL A 79 -4.12 0.13 -12.90
N ILE A 80 -4.50 0.97 -11.93
CA ILE A 80 -5.43 2.10 -12.16
C ILE A 80 -4.86 3.04 -13.23
N VAL A 81 -3.58 3.45 -13.10
CA VAL A 81 -2.89 4.33 -14.04
C VAL A 81 -2.85 3.69 -15.44
N LYS A 82 -2.47 2.41 -15.52
CA LYS A 82 -2.43 1.68 -16.80
C LYS A 82 -3.78 1.66 -17.50
N ASN A 83 -4.86 1.39 -16.77
CA ASN A 83 -6.21 1.35 -17.34
C ASN A 83 -6.67 2.73 -17.81
N LYS A 84 -6.38 3.78 -17.03
CA LYS A 84 -6.69 5.16 -17.38
C LYS A 84 -5.94 5.63 -18.64
N ILE A 85 -4.67 5.26 -18.82
CA ILE A 85 -3.87 5.60 -20.02
C ILE A 85 -4.39 4.89 -21.26
N LYS A 86 -4.83 3.62 -21.13
CA LYS A 86 -5.31 2.83 -22.27
C LYS A 86 -6.66 3.29 -22.84
N GLY A 87 -7.28 4.34 -22.29
CA GLY A 87 -8.60 4.83 -22.71
C GLY A 87 -9.71 3.78 -22.54
N GLY A 88 -9.46 2.73 -21.76
CA GLY A 88 -10.38 1.61 -21.58
C GLY A 88 -11.42 1.94 -20.54
N GLU A 89 -12.58 2.38 -21.03
CA GLU A 89 -13.93 2.23 -20.48
C GLU A 89 -14.04 2.23 -18.95
N ASP A 90 -14.46 3.39 -18.42
CA ASP A 90 -15.46 3.41 -17.34
C ASP A 90 -16.75 2.70 -17.84
#